data_AF-A0A7W1NTT0-F1
#
_entry.id   AF-A0A7W1NTT0-F1
#
_cell.length_a   1.000
_cell.length_b   1.000
_cell.length_c   1.000
_cell.angle_alpha   90.00
_cell.angle_beta   90.00
_cell.angle_gamma   90.00
#
_symmetry.space_group_name_H-M   'P 1'
#
loop_
_entity.id
_entity.type
_entity.pdbx_description
1 polymer ?
#
loop_
_entity_poly.entity_id
_entity_poly.type
_entity_poly.pdbx_seq_one_letter_code
_entity_poly.pdbx_strand_id
1 'polypeptide(L)'
;MQSVPKKIFQILDGTPAVYGQHSRGQSLVELALVTPLLIVLLMGLAEIGWFANNYLILLETTRVGARYGAVQVDTKAPAAWPLAASLIPLLQPDAASATYAQSFRRCPIPGSDYERFFNTIVCPMIQSAMNPLPFRSDFTGDATTALTPDGGNGVDDIVVSTFALKSINPLDPDIPAAMRSTLQLVQGRDATQQQVIVVGRYPENANECTADTAADKDTRDPFDYINYLVPANTELPTRNYIVPSGLNPLNKDNWLYYELPGYDVNTAANPERQRGFDFTGQHVITSTRGLPAAQRCYGSEWTIDRVQQLMNVENFSLVNQQQRSTIPSQGLILVEMFWQHTLLLRNPVFNPVFNILNDPTNPNGGGTIISVWAAFPLPSIEPRVIKYALGS
;
A
#
# COMPACT_ATOMS: atom_id res chain seq x y z
N MET A 1 -30.59 -50.18 -40.17
CA MET A 1 -30.22 -49.16 -39.17
C MET A 1 -30.00 -47.79 -39.84
N GLN A 2 -31.05 -47.14 -40.37
CA GLN A 2 -30.95 -45.81 -41.03
C GLN A 2 -32.06 -44.82 -40.64
N SER A 3 -32.92 -45.15 -39.67
CA SER A 3 -34.13 -44.37 -39.37
C SER A 3 -33.98 -43.36 -38.22
N VAL A 4 -32.87 -43.39 -37.48
CA VAL A 4 -32.63 -42.50 -36.34
C VAL A 4 -32.22 -41.07 -36.74
N PRO A 5 -31.31 -40.83 -37.71
CA PRO A 5 -30.88 -39.47 -38.02
C PRO A 5 -31.97 -38.63 -38.70
N LYS A 6 -32.87 -39.24 -39.50
CA LYS A 6 -34.02 -38.54 -40.10
C LYS A 6 -35.01 -38.01 -39.08
N LYS A 7 -35.21 -38.71 -37.95
CA LYS A 7 -36.10 -38.27 -36.88
C LYS A 7 -35.52 -37.09 -36.10
N ILE A 8 -34.20 -37.05 -35.90
CA ILE A 8 -33.53 -35.92 -35.25
C ILE A 8 -33.59 -34.69 -36.14
N PHE A 9 -33.41 -34.85 -37.45
CA PHE A 9 -33.52 -33.73 -38.41
C PHE A 9 -34.94 -33.15 -38.47
N GLN A 10 -35.98 -33.98 -38.47
CA GLN A 10 -37.37 -33.49 -38.49
C GLN A 10 -37.79 -32.77 -37.20
N ILE A 11 -37.18 -33.09 -36.06
CA ILE A 11 -37.42 -32.39 -34.78
C ILE A 11 -36.73 -31.01 -34.76
N LEU A 12 -35.63 -30.85 -35.49
CA LEU A 12 -34.89 -29.59 -35.61
C LEU A 12 -35.43 -28.66 -36.71
N ASP A 13 -36.19 -29.17 -37.68
CA ASP A 13 -36.62 -28.44 -38.88
C ASP A 13 -37.94 -27.63 -38.71
N GLY A 14 -38.45 -27.51 -37.48
CA GLY A 14 -39.51 -26.54 -37.14
C GLY A 14 -40.83 -26.66 -37.91
N THR A 15 -41.10 -27.77 -38.59
CA THR A 15 -42.38 -27.99 -39.30
C THR A 15 -43.50 -28.19 -38.26
N PRO A 16 -44.51 -27.29 -38.19
CA PRO A 16 -45.54 -27.40 -37.18
C PRO A 16 -46.39 -28.64 -37.47
N ALA A 17 -46.46 -29.56 -36.51
CA ALA A 17 -47.36 -30.69 -36.57
C ALA A 17 -48.81 -30.19 -36.57
N VAL A 18 -49.43 -30.20 -37.74
CA VAL A 18 -50.87 -30.04 -37.91
C VAL A 18 -51.52 -31.28 -37.32
N TYR A 19 -51.93 -31.23 -36.05
CA TYR A 19 -53.12 -31.85 -35.43
C TYR A 19 -52.97 -31.76 -33.91
N GLY A 20 -53.84 -30.95 -33.30
CA GLY A 20 -53.73 -30.49 -31.92
C GLY A 20 -53.84 -31.58 -30.86
N GLN A 21 -52.88 -31.55 -29.93
CA GLN A 21 -53.16 -31.55 -28.50
C GLN A 21 -52.28 -30.46 -27.90
N HIS A 22 -52.88 -29.45 -27.29
CA HIS A 22 -52.14 -28.52 -26.43
C HIS A 22 -51.48 -29.34 -25.32
N SER A 23 -50.17 -29.57 -25.43
CA SER A 23 -49.37 -30.30 -24.46
C SER A 23 -49.27 -29.45 -23.19
N ARG A 24 -50.24 -29.66 -22.28
CA ARG A 24 -50.23 -29.16 -20.91
C ARG A 24 -48.92 -29.65 -20.26
N GLY A 25 -47.88 -28.82 -20.27
CA GLY A 25 -46.56 -29.16 -19.74
C GLY A 25 -45.38 -28.56 -20.51
N GLN A 26 -45.54 -28.16 -21.77
CA GLN A 26 -44.42 -27.58 -22.53
C GLN A 26 -43.86 -26.30 -21.89
N SER A 27 -44.73 -25.36 -21.49
CA SER A 27 -44.32 -24.14 -20.79
C SER A 27 -43.64 -24.42 -19.44
N LEU A 28 -43.98 -25.55 -18.79
CA LEU A 28 -43.35 -25.96 -17.53
C LEU A 28 -41.93 -26.48 -17.77
N VAL A 29 -41.71 -27.21 -18.87
CA VAL A 29 -40.37 -27.68 -19.28
C VAL A 29 -39.48 -26.51 -19.72
N GLU A 30 -40.02 -25.57 -20.49
CA GLU A 30 -39.28 -24.37 -20.90
C GLU A 30 -38.89 -23.52 -19.68
N LEU A 31 -39.82 -23.30 -18.74
CA LEU A 31 -39.51 -22.60 -17.50
C LEU A 31 -38.48 -23.37 -16.66
N ALA A 32 -38.59 -24.69 -16.55
CA ALA A 32 -37.64 -25.51 -15.79
C ALA A 32 -36.22 -25.47 -16.38
N LEU A 33 -36.07 -25.29 -17.69
CA LEU A 33 -34.77 -25.13 -18.35
C LEU A 33 -34.20 -23.71 -18.19
N VAL A 34 -35.04 -22.67 -18.17
CA VAL A 34 -34.58 -21.27 -18.05
C VAL A 34 -34.35 -20.83 -16.60
N THR A 35 -35.12 -21.37 -15.65
CA THR A 35 -35.02 -21.04 -14.21
C THR A 35 -33.61 -21.20 -13.63
N PRO A 36 -32.86 -22.31 -13.86
CA PRO A 36 -31.51 -22.43 -13.32
C PRO A 36 -30.55 -21.35 -13.86
N LEU A 37 -30.71 -20.95 -15.13
CA LEU A 37 -29.93 -19.84 -15.71
C LEU A 37 -30.25 -18.51 -15.02
N LEU A 38 -31.53 -18.23 -14.77
CA LEU A 38 -31.95 -17.02 -14.07
C LEU A 38 -31.46 -17.00 -12.60
N ILE A 39 -31.45 -18.14 -11.92
CA ILE A 39 -30.92 -18.26 -10.56
C ILE A 39 -29.42 -17.95 -10.54
N VAL A 40 -28.64 -18.50 -11.49
CA VAL A 40 -27.20 -18.19 -11.63
C VAL A 40 -26.98 -16.70 -11.87
N LEU A 41 -27.76 -16.08 -12.75
CA LEU A 41 -27.67 -14.65 -13.04
C LEU A 41 -27.94 -13.81 -11.79
N LEU A 42 -29.02 -14.13 -11.05
CA LEU A 42 -29.42 -13.40 -9.84
C LEU A 42 -28.38 -13.55 -8.73
N MET A 43 -27.82 -14.74 -8.58
CA MET A 43 -26.71 -15.01 -7.66
C MET A 43 -25.46 -14.19 -8.00
N GLY A 44 -25.11 -14.12 -9.29
CA GLY A 44 -23.99 -13.29 -9.76
C GLY A 44 -24.19 -11.80 -9.48
N LEU A 45 -25.41 -11.29 -9.67
CA LEU A 45 -25.74 -9.89 -9.34
C LEU A 45 -25.65 -9.62 -7.84
N ALA A 46 -26.12 -10.54 -7.00
CA ALA A 46 -26.02 -10.42 -5.55
C ALA A 46 -24.55 -10.39 -5.07
N GLU A 47 -23.70 -11.24 -5.66
CA GLU A 47 -22.27 -11.28 -5.34
C GLU A 47 -21.55 -10.00 -5.77
N ILE A 48 -21.83 -9.48 -6.97
CA ILE A 48 -21.27 -8.21 -7.44
C ILE A 48 -21.72 -7.06 -6.52
N GLY A 49 -22.98 -7.04 -6.10
CA GLY A 49 -23.49 -6.05 -5.15
C GLY A 49 -22.79 -6.13 -3.79
N TRP A 50 -22.55 -7.34 -3.30
CA TRP A 50 -21.79 -7.60 -2.06
C TRP A 50 -20.34 -7.12 -2.17
N PHE A 51 -19.65 -7.45 -3.26
CA PHE A 51 -18.29 -6.99 -3.54
C PHE A 51 -18.22 -5.46 -3.63
N ALA A 52 -19.11 -4.83 -4.39
CA ALA A 52 -19.16 -3.39 -4.56
C ALA A 52 -19.42 -2.66 -3.23
N ASN A 53 -20.33 -3.17 -2.40
CA ASN A 53 -20.58 -2.63 -1.06
C ASN A 53 -19.31 -2.66 -0.20
N ASN A 54 -18.60 -3.79 -0.18
CA ASN A 54 -17.38 -3.93 0.61
C ASN A 54 -16.27 -3.01 0.07
N TYR A 55 -16.11 -2.92 -1.25
CA TYR A 55 -15.18 -1.99 -1.88
C TYR A 55 -15.46 -0.53 -1.50
N LEU A 56 -16.74 -0.11 -1.54
CA LEU A 56 -17.13 1.25 -1.18
C LEU A 56 -16.87 1.56 0.30
N ILE A 57 -17.13 0.61 1.21
CA ILE A 57 -16.83 0.76 2.64
C ILE A 57 -15.32 0.99 2.84
N LEU A 58 -14.47 0.16 2.21
CA LEU A 58 -13.01 0.30 2.33
C LEU A 58 -12.52 1.63 1.73
N LEU A 59 -13.11 2.05 0.60
CA LEU A 59 -12.77 3.32 -0.05
C LEU A 59 -13.14 4.53 0.83
N GLU A 60 -14.32 4.53 1.44
CA GLU A 60 -14.71 5.61 2.35
C GLU A 60 -13.87 5.57 3.65
N THR A 61 -13.56 4.37 4.15
CA THR A 61 -12.71 4.20 5.34
C THR A 61 -11.31 4.79 5.12
N THR A 62 -10.66 4.49 3.99
CA THR A 62 -9.34 5.06 3.67
C THR A 62 -9.38 6.57 3.51
N ARG A 63 -10.44 7.11 2.87
CA ARG A 63 -10.65 8.57 2.76
C ARG A 63 -10.83 9.24 4.12
N VAL A 64 -11.64 8.66 5.00
CA VAL A 64 -11.86 9.17 6.36
C VAL A 64 -10.55 9.15 7.14
N GLY A 65 -9.80 8.06 7.08
CA GLY A 65 -8.49 7.95 7.71
C GLY A 65 -7.51 9.02 7.25
N ALA A 66 -7.38 9.19 5.93
CA ALA A 66 -6.47 10.19 5.36
C ALA A 66 -6.90 11.63 5.68
N ARG A 67 -8.21 11.95 5.67
CA ARG A 67 -8.73 13.25 6.12
C ARG A 67 -8.48 13.50 7.60
N TYR A 68 -8.67 12.48 8.42
CA TYR A 68 -8.45 12.58 9.85
C TYR A 68 -6.98 12.79 10.18
N GLY A 69 -6.07 12.12 9.44
CA GLY A 69 -4.64 12.35 9.56
C GLY A 69 -4.22 13.76 9.14
N ALA A 70 -4.83 14.32 8.09
CA ALA A 70 -4.55 15.67 7.59
C ALA A 70 -4.81 16.79 8.61
N VAL A 71 -5.62 16.56 9.64
CA VAL A 71 -5.92 17.56 10.68
C VAL A 71 -5.13 17.37 11.97
N GLN A 72 -4.29 16.34 12.06
CA GLN A 72 -3.47 16.11 13.25
C GLN A 72 -2.30 17.09 13.30
N VAL A 73 -2.04 17.68 14.47
CA VAL A 73 -0.98 18.67 14.70
C VAL A 73 -0.26 18.39 16.03
N ASP A 74 0.82 19.12 16.29
CA ASP A 74 1.59 19.09 17.54
C ASP A 74 2.04 17.67 17.94
N THR A 75 1.69 17.22 19.14
CA THR A 75 2.04 15.89 19.67
C THR A 75 1.37 14.73 18.92
N LYS A 76 0.37 15.04 18.07
CA LYS A 76 -0.26 14.10 17.17
C LYS A 76 0.24 14.26 15.74
N ALA A 77 1.25 15.08 15.45
CA ALA A 77 1.87 15.12 14.13
C ALA A 77 2.66 13.82 13.85
N PRO A 78 2.86 13.43 12.58
CA PRO A 78 3.63 12.22 12.23
C PRO A 78 5.06 12.25 12.77
N ALA A 79 5.69 13.42 12.80
CA ALA A 79 7.04 13.59 13.33
C ALA A 79 7.13 13.40 14.86
N ALA A 80 6.00 13.47 15.58
CA ALA A 80 5.94 13.20 17.02
C ALA A 80 5.76 11.69 17.32
N TRP A 81 5.69 10.84 16.29
CA TRP A 81 5.56 9.40 16.48
C TRP A 81 6.83 8.78 17.08
N PRO A 82 6.71 7.93 18.12
CA PRO A 82 7.86 7.23 18.67
C PRO A 82 8.49 6.26 17.68
N LEU A 83 9.76 6.50 17.40
CA LEU A 83 10.63 5.70 16.55
C LEU A 83 10.63 4.20 16.86
N ALA A 84 10.57 3.79 18.13
CA ALA A 84 10.50 2.36 18.51
C ALA A 84 9.14 1.71 18.19
N ALA A 85 8.11 2.49 17.85
CA ALA A 85 6.76 2.01 17.59
C ALA A 85 6.39 1.94 16.10
N SER A 86 7.30 2.34 15.21
CA SER A 86 7.08 2.34 13.76
C SER A 86 7.12 0.91 13.17
N LEU A 87 8.11 0.10 13.57
CA LEU A 87 8.26 -1.26 13.04
C LEU A 87 7.19 -2.19 13.60
N ILE A 88 6.82 -3.17 12.80
CA ILE A 88 6.03 -4.30 13.26
C ILE A 88 6.83 -5.09 14.31
N PRO A 89 6.18 -5.66 15.35
CA PRO A 89 6.88 -6.36 16.43
C PRO A 89 7.83 -7.47 15.97
N LEU A 90 7.59 -8.09 14.81
CA LEU A 90 8.46 -9.12 14.22
C LEU A 90 9.85 -8.62 13.85
N LEU A 91 9.95 -7.34 13.48
CA LEU A 91 11.17 -6.73 12.92
C LEU A 91 11.94 -5.94 13.99
N GLN A 92 11.47 -5.97 15.24
CA GLN A 92 12.08 -5.24 16.36
C GLN A 92 13.33 -5.98 16.88
N PRO A 93 14.41 -5.27 17.24
CA PRO A 93 15.65 -5.87 17.71
C PRO A 93 15.56 -6.40 19.16
N ASP A 94 14.55 -5.99 19.94
CA ASP A 94 14.38 -6.38 21.34
C ASP A 94 12.91 -6.49 21.79
N ALA A 95 12.68 -7.20 22.90
CA ALA A 95 11.34 -7.48 23.43
C ALA A 95 10.62 -6.27 24.05
N ALA A 96 11.36 -5.28 24.56
CA ALA A 96 10.76 -4.08 25.13
C ALA A 96 10.18 -3.20 24.01
N SER A 97 10.93 -3.00 22.93
CA SER A 97 10.50 -2.30 21.72
C SER A 97 9.29 -2.99 21.07
N ALA A 98 9.28 -4.32 21.02
CA ALA A 98 8.10 -5.08 20.61
C ALA A 98 6.87 -4.79 21.49
N THR A 99 7.03 -4.73 22.81
CA THR A 99 5.94 -4.40 23.75
C THR A 99 5.41 -2.98 23.55
N TYR A 100 6.30 -2.01 23.31
CA TYR A 100 5.91 -0.63 23.00
C TYR A 100 5.12 -0.58 21.68
N ALA A 101 5.67 -1.12 20.60
CA ALA A 101 5.00 -1.20 19.31
C ALA A 101 3.62 -1.82 19.44
N GLN A 102 3.48 -2.86 20.26
CA GLN A 102 2.18 -3.45 20.52
C GLN A 102 1.20 -2.53 21.24
N SER A 103 1.67 -1.77 22.22
CA SER A 103 0.83 -0.84 22.98
C SER A 103 0.23 0.26 22.08
N PHE A 104 0.99 0.73 21.08
CA PHE A 104 0.49 1.69 20.10
C PHE A 104 -0.59 1.13 19.17
N ARG A 105 -0.57 -0.19 18.91
CA ARG A 105 -1.46 -0.87 17.95
C ARG A 105 -2.75 -1.42 18.56
N ARG A 106 -2.87 -1.51 19.89
CA ARG A 106 -4.08 -2.01 20.59
C ARG A 106 -5.29 -1.07 20.57
N CYS A 107 -5.29 -0.03 19.74
CA CYS A 107 -6.31 1.02 19.74
C CYS A 107 -6.65 1.51 21.15
N PRO A 108 -5.66 2.16 21.81
CA PRO A 108 -5.78 2.49 23.21
C PRO A 108 -6.90 3.50 23.46
N ILE A 109 -7.35 3.56 24.72
CA ILE A 109 -8.39 4.49 25.17
C ILE A 109 -7.95 5.94 24.85
N PRO A 110 -8.85 6.80 24.34
CA PRO A 110 -8.56 8.22 24.13
C PRO A 110 -7.98 8.87 25.39
N GLY A 111 -6.90 9.64 25.22
CA GLY A 111 -6.16 10.29 26.30
C GLY A 111 -5.06 9.45 26.94
N SER A 112 -4.80 8.23 26.46
CA SER A 112 -3.64 7.44 26.90
C SER A 112 -2.32 8.03 26.39
N ASP A 113 -1.22 7.74 27.10
CA ASP A 113 0.14 8.10 26.66
C ASP A 113 0.54 7.45 25.32
N TYR A 114 -0.20 6.44 24.88
CA TYR A 114 0.03 5.73 23.62
C TYR A 114 -0.77 6.32 22.45
N GLU A 115 -1.66 7.29 22.67
CA GLU A 115 -2.37 7.97 21.58
C GLU A 115 -1.41 8.88 20.79
N ARG A 116 -1.16 8.54 19.52
CA ARG A 116 -0.21 9.21 18.62
C ARG A 116 -0.71 9.18 17.17
N PHE A 117 -0.02 9.84 16.25
CA PHE A 117 -0.49 10.04 14.87
C PHE A 117 -1.11 8.78 14.20
N PHE A 118 -0.37 7.68 14.04
CA PHE A 118 -0.86 6.54 13.27
C PHE A 118 -2.04 5.81 13.92
N ASN A 119 -2.02 5.60 15.24
CA ASN A 119 -3.14 4.93 15.91
C ASN A 119 -4.39 5.83 16.01
N THR A 120 -4.22 7.15 16.10
CA THR A 120 -5.36 8.08 16.03
C THR A 120 -6.05 8.03 14.67
N ILE A 121 -5.37 7.59 13.61
CA ILE A 121 -5.95 7.40 12.29
C ILE A 121 -6.59 6.01 12.16
N VAL A 122 -5.80 4.97 12.44
CA VAL A 122 -6.21 3.58 12.17
C VAL A 122 -7.33 3.11 13.10
N CYS A 123 -7.35 3.56 14.34
CA CYS A 123 -8.33 3.06 15.30
C CYS A 123 -9.76 3.53 15.05
N PRO A 124 -10.02 4.82 14.75
CA PRO A 124 -11.33 5.25 14.27
C PRO A 124 -11.75 4.56 12.97
N MET A 125 -10.82 4.27 12.06
CA MET A 125 -11.12 3.52 10.82
C MET A 125 -11.70 2.14 11.15
N ILE A 126 -11.01 1.36 11.98
CA ILE A 126 -11.44 0.00 12.35
C ILE A 126 -12.73 0.03 13.18
N GLN A 127 -12.81 0.92 14.19
CA GLN A 127 -13.93 0.93 15.13
C GLN A 127 -15.22 1.52 14.54
N SER A 128 -15.11 2.50 13.63
CA SER A 128 -16.28 3.26 13.17
C SER A 128 -16.59 3.06 11.69
N ALA A 129 -15.57 3.00 10.83
CA ALA A 129 -15.78 3.03 9.39
C ALA A 129 -15.84 1.64 8.75
N MET A 130 -15.18 0.64 9.34
CA MET A 130 -15.15 -0.73 8.81
C MET A 130 -16.38 -1.57 9.16
N ASN A 131 -17.16 -1.24 10.19
CA ASN A 131 -18.35 -2.01 10.58
C ASN A 131 -19.36 -2.09 9.40
N PRO A 132 -19.77 -3.29 8.92
CA PRO A 132 -19.67 -4.63 9.54
C PRO A 132 -18.54 -5.55 9.02
N LEU A 133 -17.59 -5.05 8.23
CA LEU A 133 -16.48 -5.83 7.73
C LEU A 133 -15.51 -6.20 8.85
N PRO A 134 -15.33 -7.50 9.16
CA PRO A 134 -14.33 -7.92 10.12
C PRO A 134 -12.94 -7.70 9.53
N PHE A 135 -12.06 -7.11 10.33
CA PHE A 135 -10.65 -7.00 10.02
C PHE A 135 -9.93 -8.17 10.69
N ARG A 136 -9.35 -9.09 9.90
CA ARG A 136 -8.65 -10.26 10.46
C ARG A 136 -7.22 -9.86 10.77
N SER A 137 -6.97 -9.56 12.03
CA SER A 137 -5.62 -9.26 12.53
C SER A 137 -5.27 -10.18 13.69
N ASP A 138 -4.02 -10.65 13.74
CA ASP A 138 -3.48 -11.48 14.83
C ASP A 138 -3.05 -10.63 16.05
N PHE A 139 -3.80 -9.57 16.37
CA PHE A 139 -3.50 -8.74 17.54
C PHE A 139 -4.09 -9.35 18.81
N THR A 140 -3.73 -10.60 19.13
CA THR A 140 -4.30 -11.36 20.26
C THR A 140 -3.95 -10.82 21.65
N GLY A 141 -3.19 -9.72 21.73
CA GLY A 141 -2.89 -9.06 23.00
C GLY A 141 -1.94 -9.86 23.91
N ASP A 142 -1.43 -10.99 23.45
CA ASP A 142 -0.38 -11.77 24.09
C ASP A 142 0.97 -11.40 23.46
N ALA A 143 1.85 -10.80 24.26
CA ALA A 143 3.19 -10.40 23.84
C ALA A 143 4.13 -11.61 23.60
N THR A 144 3.68 -12.83 23.90
CA THR A 144 4.50 -14.05 23.85
C THR A 144 4.15 -14.98 22.67
N THR A 145 3.01 -14.78 22.02
CA THR A 145 2.74 -15.41 20.73
C THR A 145 3.44 -14.59 19.67
N ALA A 146 4.67 -15.00 19.33
CA ALA A 146 5.28 -14.64 18.05
C ALA A 146 4.20 -14.79 16.98
N LEU A 147 4.03 -13.77 16.13
CA LEU A 147 3.15 -13.78 14.95
C LEU A 147 3.21 -15.18 14.34
N THR A 148 2.20 -15.99 14.62
CA THR A 148 2.27 -17.37 14.18
C THR A 148 2.10 -17.34 12.67
N PRO A 149 2.78 -18.20 11.91
CA PRO A 149 2.55 -18.32 10.47
C PRO A 149 1.07 -18.56 10.10
N ASP A 150 0.22 -18.95 11.06
CA ASP A 150 -1.15 -19.43 10.82
C ASP A 150 -2.26 -18.65 11.59
N GLY A 151 -2.01 -17.44 12.11
CA GLY A 151 -3.00 -16.66 12.90
C GLY A 151 -3.74 -15.53 12.16
N GLY A 152 -3.20 -15.07 11.03
CA GLY A 152 -3.78 -14.05 10.15
C GLY A 152 -4.08 -14.61 8.76
N ASN A 153 -4.65 -13.81 7.86
CA ASN A 153 -4.76 -14.22 6.45
C ASN A 153 -3.56 -13.78 5.61
N GLY A 154 -2.60 -13.07 6.20
CA GLY A 154 -1.41 -12.54 5.51
C GLY A 154 -1.74 -11.53 4.42
N VAL A 155 -2.90 -10.85 4.53
CA VAL A 155 -3.38 -9.89 3.55
C VAL A 155 -3.98 -8.65 4.21
N ASP A 156 -4.82 -8.83 5.23
CA ASP A 156 -5.61 -7.75 5.82
C ASP A 156 -4.69 -6.77 6.55
N ASP A 157 -4.51 -5.57 5.99
CA ASP A 157 -3.64 -4.55 6.55
C ASP A 157 -4.10 -3.11 6.29
N ILE A 158 -3.63 -2.21 7.15
CA ILE A 158 -3.78 -0.76 6.99
C ILE A 158 -2.40 -0.15 7.04
N VAL A 159 -2.00 0.47 5.94
CA VAL A 159 -0.70 1.11 5.83
C VAL A 159 -0.89 2.61 5.75
N VAL A 160 -0.18 3.34 6.61
CA VAL A 160 -0.18 4.80 6.61
C VAL A 160 1.23 5.28 6.34
N SER A 161 1.41 5.90 5.18
CA SER A 161 2.64 6.61 4.83
C SER A 161 2.38 8.10 4.84
N THR A 162 3.32 8.87 5.34
CA THR A 162 3.30 10.33 5.10
C THR A 162 4.55 10.74 4.38
N PHE A 163 4.45 11.80 3.58
CA PHE A 163 5.54 12.30 2.76
C PHE A 163 5.68 13.81 2.95
N ALA A 164 6.90 14.30 2.98
CA ALA A 164 7.23 15.71 2.87
C ALA A 164 7.56 16.00 1.40
N LEU A 165 6.80 16.88 0.76
CA LEU A 165 6.99 17.24 -0.65
C LEU A 165 7.53 18.66 -0.76
N LYS A 166 8.64 18.84 -1.47
CA LYS A 166 9.21 20.16 -1.74
C LYS A 166 9.21 20.45 -3.23
N SER A 167 8.72 21.64 -3.58
CA SER A 167 8.87 22.16 -4.92
C SER A 167 10.28 22.73 -5.07
N ILE A 168 11.05 22.23 -6.03
CA ILE A 168 12.45 22.63 -6.26
C ILE A 168 12.65 23.15 -7.68
N ASN A 169 13.51 24.15 -7.81
CA ASN A 169 14.09 24.51 -9.10
C ASN A 169 15.35 23.67 -9.31
N PRO A 170 15.41 22.79 -10.32
CA PRO A 170 16.59 21.95 -10.56
C PRO A 170 17.84 22.74 -10.95
N LEU A 171 17.67 23.98 -11.44
CA LEU A 171 18.79 24.88 -11.75
C LEU A 171 19.34 25.59 -10.51
N ASP A 172 18.69 25.48 -9.36
CA ASP A 172 19.14 26.11 -8.13
C ASP A 172 20.52 25.53 -7.72
N PRO A 173 21.58 26.36 -7.67
CA PRO A 173 22.91 25.92 -7.30
C PRO A 173 22.98 25.32 -5.90
N ASP A 174 22.03 25.65 -5.01
CA ASP A 174 21.97 25.15 -3.64
C ASP A 174 21.37 23.74 -3.51
N ILE A 175 20.75 23.20 -4.57
CA ILE A 175 20.21 21.83 -4.57
C ILE A 175 21.31 20.85 -5.02
N PRO A 176 21.65 19.79 -4.28
CA PRO A 176 22.70 18.86 -4.70
C PRO A 176 22.45 18.23 -6.08
N ALA A 177 23.50 18.08 -6.91
CA ALA A 177 23.38 17.55 -8.27
C ALA A 177 22.77 16.14 -8.35
N ALA A 178 22.90 15.31 -7.32
CA ALA A 178 22.25 14.00 -7.24
C ALA A 178 20.72 14.08 -7.04
N MET A 179 20.23 15.12 -6.35
CA MET A 179 18.80 15.44 -6.34
C MET A 179 18.34 16.04 -7.68
N ARG A 180 19.28 16.47 -8.54
CA ARG A 180 19.01 16.95 -9.92
C ARG A 180 19.03 15.81 -10.95
N SER A 181 19.86 14.78 -10.77
CA SER A 181 20.06 13.71 -11.78
C SER A 181 18.97 12.65 -11.81
N THR A 182 18.24 12.46 -10.71
CA THR A 182 17.02 11.63 -10.67
C THR A 182 15.82 12.34 -11.32
N LEU A 183 15.91 13.62 -11.66
CA LEU A 183 14.80 14.43 -12.20
C LEU A 183 14.47 14.18 -13.67
N GLN A 184 15.12 13.23 -14.34
CA GLN A 184 14.69 12.72 -15.66
C GLN A 184 13.44 11.82 -15.56
N LEU A 185 12.86 11.67 -14.36
CA LEU A 185 11.75 10.77 -14.00
C LEU A 185 10.42 10.95 -14.75
N VAL A 186 10.32 11.85 -15.73
CA VAL A 186 9.12 11.96 -16.57
C VAL A 186 9.56 12.09 -18.02
N GLN A 187 9.27 11.06 -18.83
CA GLN A 187 9.37 11.17 -20.29
C GLN A 187 8.63 12.45 -20.73
N GLY A 188 9.35 13.42 -21.31
CA GLY A 188 8.76 14.67 -21.82
C GLY A 188 9.05 15.93 -20.99
N ARG A 189 9.61 15.83 -19.77
CA ARG A 189 10.00 17.00 -18.96
C ARG A 189 11.45 17.40 -19.18
N ASP A 190 11.67 18.69 -19.42
CA ASP A 190 13.00 19.28 -19.42
C ASP A 190 13.56 19.28 -17.99
N ALA A 191 14.79 18.79 -17.81
CA ALA A 191 15.51 18.72 -16.53
C ALA A 191 15.74 20.11 -15.89
N THR A 192 15.39 21.19 -16.60
CA THR A 192 15.49 22.58 -16.12
C THR A 192 14.19 23.14 -15.53
N GLN A 193 13.06 22.44 -15.65
CA GLN A 193 11.76 22.89 -15.14
C GLN A 193 11.58 22.61 -13.65
N GLN A 194 10.79 23.43 -12.95
CA GLN A 194 10.45 23.19 -11.55
C GLN A 194 9.68 21.88 -11.36
N GLN A 195 10.09 21.11 -10.34
CA GLN A 195 9.56 19.79 -10.04
C GLN A 195 9.25 19.64 -8.54
N VAL A 196 8.29 18.78 -8.22
CA VAL A 196 8.01 18.39 -6.84
C VAL A 196 8.80 17.13 -6.53
N ILE A 197 9.65 17.19 -5.51
CA ILE A 197 10.39 16.03 -5.02
C ILE A 197 9.90 15.64 -3.63
N VAL A 198 9.99 14.35 -3.32
CA VAL A 198 9.87 13.92 -1.93
C VAL A 198 11.20 14.25 -1.24
N VAL A 199 11.09 14.90 -0.09
CA VAL A 199 12.21 15.26 0.79
C VAL A 199 12.11 14.56 2.14
N GLY A 200 11.02 13.83 2.36
CA GLY A 200 10.91 12.92 3.48
C GLY A 200 9.69 12.01 3.45
N ARG A 201 9.70 10.98 4.30
CA ARG A 201 8.69 9.94 4.49
C ARG A 201 8.65 9.61 5.98
N TYR A 202 7.46 9.45 6.55
CA TYR A 202 7.29 9.05 7.95
C TYR A 202 6.41 7.80 8.07
N PRO A 203 6.62 6.97 9.11
CA PRO A 203 7.62 7.14 10.18
C PRO A 203 9.07 7.00 9.67
N GLU A 204 10.00 7.70 10.33
CA GLU A 204 11.40 7.77 9.88
C GLU A 204 12.17 6.46 10.04
N ASN A 205 11.67 5.51 10.85
CA ASN A 205 12.19 4.14 10.98
C ASN A 205 11.15 3.10 10.56
N ALA A 206 10.33 3.40 9.57
CA ALA A 206 9.69 2.35 8.78
C ALA A 206 9.56 2.86 7.35
N ASN A 207 10.68 3.13 6.70
CA ASN A 207 10.79 3.63 5.34
C ASN A 207 11.73 2.78 4.48
N GLU A 208 12.49 1.85 5.05
CA GLU A 208 13.45 1.05 4.30
C GLU A 208 12.91 -0.30 3.80
N CYS A 209 13.03 -0.54 2.48
CA CYS A 209 12.93 -1.88 1.90
C CYS A 209 14.18 -2.20 1.08
N THR A 210 15.04 -3.04 1.63
CA THR A 210 16.40 -3.33 1.12
C THR A 210 16.45 -4.41 0.04
N ALA A 211 15.28 -4.91 -0.36
CA ALA A 211 15.14 -6.08 -1.23
C ALA A 211 14.58 -5.76 -2.61
N ASP A 212 14.41 -4.47 -2.95
CA ASP A 212 14.00 -4.10 -4.29
C ASP A 212 15.02 -4.54 -5.33
N THR A 213 14.56 -5.36 -6.26
CA THR A 213 15.31 -5.67 -7.48
C THR A 213 15.50 -4.39 -8.31
N ALA A 214 16.49 -4.35 -9.20
CA ALA A 214 16.86 -3.18 -10.02
C ALA A 214 15.71 -2.49 -10.79
N ALA A 215 14.55 -3.14 -10.97
CA ALA A 215 13.38 -2.61 -11.65
C ALA A 215 12.38 -1.85 -10.73
N ASP A 216 12.35 -2.15 -9.42
CA ASP A 216 11.42 -1.58 -8.44
C ASP A 216 12.13 -0.79 -7.33
N LYS A 217 13.43 -0.50 -7.53
CA LYS A 217 14.23 0.27 -6.57
C LYS A 217 13.56 1.60 -6.31
N ASP A 218 13.33 1.89 -5.03
CA ASP A 218 13.29 3.27 -4.61
C ASP A 218 14.67 3.88 -4.91
N THR A 219 14.80 4.56 -6.06
CA THR A 219 16.13 5.02 -6.55
C THR A 219 16.72 6.10 -5.65
N ARG A 220 15.90 6.65 -4.77
CA ARG A 220 16.22 7.72 -3.83
C ARG A 220 15.39 7.57 -2.56
N ASP A 221 15.97 6.91 -1.57
CA ASP A 221 15.52 7.04 -0.19
C ASP A 221 16.22 8.25 0.47
N PRO A 222 15.49 9.27 0.94
CA PRO A 222 16.04 10.41 1.68
C PRO A 222 16.32 10.07 3.16
N PHE A 223 16.53 8.80 3.51
CA PHE A 223 16.81 8.32 4.87
C PHE A 223 17.96 7.32 4.99
N ASP A 224 18.12 6.38 4.07
CA ASP A 224 19.33 5.53 3.97
C ASP A 224 19.55 5.03 2.53
N TYR A 225 20.76 5.14 1.99
CA TYR A 225 21.08 4.61 0.65
C TYR A 225 21.88 3.32 0.76
N ILE A 226 21.22 2.16 0.89
CA ILE A 226 21.98 0.89 0.89
C ILE A 226 22.66 0.66 -0.47
N ASN A 227 23.99 0.48 -0.45
CA ASN A 227 24.76 0.21 -1.65
C ASN A 227 24.60 -1.27 -2.06
N TYR A 228 23.73 -1.50 -3.04
CA TYR A 228 23.43 -2.81 -3.62
C TYR A 228 24.59 -3.50 -4.35
N LEU A 229 25.76 -2.86 -4.48
CA LEU A 229 26.92 -3.46 -5.14
C LEU A 229 27.69 -4.45 -4.25
N VAL A 230 27.30 -4.57 -2.98
CA VAL A 230 27.92 -5.49 -2.03
C VAL A 230 26.88 -6.53 -1.58
N PRO A 231 27.18 -7.84 -1.62
CA PRO A 231 26.28 -8.89 -1.13
C PRO A 231 25.77 -8.61 0.30
N ALA A 232 24.54 -9.04 0.60
CA ALA A 232 23.80 -8.79 1.86
C ALA A 232 24.49 -9.26 3.17
N ASN A 233 25.70 -9.82 3.08
CA ASN A 233 26.47 -10.43 4.15
C ASN A 233 27.87 -9.83 4.33
N THR A 234 28.17 -8.71 3.69
CA THR A 234 29.39 -7.92 3.97
C THR A 234 29.01 -6.67 4.73
N GLU A 235 29.12 -6.75 6.06
CA GLU A 235 29.05 -5.60 6.95
C GLU A 235 30.12 -4.59 6.54
N LEU A 236 29.74 -3.53 5.83
CA LEU A 236 30.53 -2.32 5.85
C LEU A 236 30.13 -1.56 7.12
N PRO A 237 31.06 -1.25 8.04
CA PRO A 237 30.78 -0.48 9.25
C PRO A 237 30.49 1.01 8.95
N THR A 238 30.40 1.36 7.67
CA THR A 238 30.03 2.68 7.18
C THR A 238 28.61 2.59 6.66
N ARG A 239 27.67 3.28 7.32
CA ARG A 239 26.33 3.56 6.80
C ARG A 239 26.43 3.85 5.31
N ASN A 240 25.65 3.12 4.51
CA ASN A 240 25.78 3.17 3.07
C ASN A 240 25.16 4.49 2.60
N TYR A 241 25.99 5.44 2.19
CA TYR A 241 25.54 6.65 1.53
C TYR A 241 26.55 7.00 0.46
N ILE A 242 26.09 7.13 -0.78
CA ILE A 242 26.91 7.70 -1.85
C ILE A 242 26.75 9.21 -1.78
N VAL A 243 27.75 9.84 -1.18
CA VAL A 243 27.93 11.28 -1.26
C VAL A 243 28.21 11.65 -2.72
N PRO A 244 27.53 12.66 -3.29
CA PRO A 244 27.87 13.14 -4.61
C PRO A 244 29.36 13.49 -4.74
N SER A 245 29.91 13.29 -5.93
CA SER A 245 31.32 13.63 -6.21
C SER A 245 31.62 15.07 -5.81
N GLY A 246 32.60 15.26 -4.92
CA GLY A 246 33.02 16.57 -4.40
C GLY A 246 32.58 16.88 -2.96
N LEU A 247 31.78 16.01 -2.33
CA LEU A 247 31.42 16.12 -0.91
C LEU A 247 32.08 14.98 -0.12
N ASN A 248 32.53 15.27 1.12
CA ASN A 248 33.24 14.31 1.96
C ASN A 248 32.24 13.39 2.72
N PRO A 249 32.27 12.05 2.56
CA PRO A 249 31.41 11.11 3.30
C PRO A 249 31.59 11.12 4.80
N LEU A 250 32.78 11.49 5.26
CA LEU A 250 33.14 11.51 6.66
C LEU A 250 32.70 12.81 7.35
N ASN A 251 32.23 13.81 6.59
CA ASN A 251 31.69 15.03 7.17
C ASN A 251 30.20 14.84 7.49
N LYS A 252 29.87 14.83 8.78
CA LYS A 252 28.49 14.73 9.28
C LYS A 252 27.57 15.85 8.76
N ASP A 253 28.13 17.00 8.41
CA ASP A 253 27.36 18.12 7.86
C ASP A 253 26.79 17.81 6.47
N ASN A 254 27.42 16.89 5.74
CA ASN A 254 26.91 16.42 4.44
C ASN A 254 25.77 15.40 4.58
N TRP A 255 25.56 14.83 5.77
CA TRP A 255 24.46 13.90 6.06
C TRP A 255 23.13 14.65 6.19
N LEU A 256 23.18 15.93 6.57
CA LEU A 256 22.03 16.79 6.85
C LEU A 256 21.20 17.15 5.61
N TYR A 257 21.72 16.88 4.42
CA TYR A 257 20.97 17.00 3.17
C TYR A 257 20.14 15.75 2.85
N TYR A 258 20.35 14.63 3.54
CA TYR A 258 19.93 13.30 3.10
C TYR A 258 19.37 12.36 4.16
N GLU A 259 19.42 12.70 5.44
CA GLU A 259 18.97 11.81 6.52
C GLU A 259 18.24 12.65 7.58
N LEU A 260 16.95 12.37 7.82
CA LEU A 260 16.31 12.85 9.04
C LEU A 260 16.83 12.03 10.23
N PRO A 261 16.84 12.58 11.46
CA PRO A 261 17.31 11.86 12.65
C PRO A 261 16.51 10.57 12.96
N GLY A 262 16.86 9.47 12.28
CA GLY A 262 16.27 8.15 12.44
C GLY A 262 17.12 7.20 13.30
N TYR A 263 16.52 6.07 13.67
CA TYR A 263 17.14 4.99 14.42
C TYR A 263 17.57 3.89 13.45
N ASP A 264 18.76 4.03 12.87
CA ASP A 264 19.36 2.93 12.10
C ASP A 264 19.91 1.90 13.08
N VAL A 265 19.12 0.89 13.42
CA VAL A 265 19.67 -0.34 14.00
C VAL A 265 20.38 -1.11 12.91
N ASN A 266 21.56 -0.61 12.58
CA ASN A 266 22.48 -1.22 11.64
C ASN A 266 23.11 -2.46 12.28
N THR A 267 22.30 -3.50 12.48
CA THR A 267 22.80 -4.86 12.62
C THR A 267 22.37 -5.60 11.37
N ALA A 268 23.33 -6.12 10.61
CA ALA A 268 23.06 -6.95 9.43
C ALA A 268 22.13 -8.14 9.74
N ALA A 269 21.93 -8.46 11.02
CA ALA A 269 20.99 -9.44 11.52
C ALA A 269 19.50 -9.08 11.34
N ASN A 270 19.11 -7.80 11.48
CA ASN A 270 17.69 -7.39 11.53
C ASN A 270 17.44 -6.05 10.79
N PRO A 271 17.46 -6.03 9.43
CA PRO A 271 17.08 -4.84 8.67
C PRO A 271 15.58 -4.52 8.81
N GLU A 272 15.25 -3.23 8.77
CA GLU A 272 13.93 -2.64 9.03
C GLU A 272 12.81 -3.14 8.10
N ARG A 273 13.10 -3.38 6.81
CA ARG A 273 12.23 -4.07 5.82
C ARG A 273 10.75 -3.68 5.83
N GLN A 274 10.46 -2.42 6.06
CA GLN A 274 9.10 -1.91 6.14
C GLN A 274 9.00 -0.53 5.49
N ARG A 275 7.91 -0.28 4.76
CA ARG A 275 7.59 1.02 4.19
C ARG A 275 6.30 1.58 4.77
N GLY A 276 6.35 2.79 5.32
CA GLY A 276 5.25 3.37 6.08
C GLY A 276 4.96 2.65 7.40
N PHE A 277 3.99 3.19 8.15
CA PHE A 277 3.41 2.49 9.28
C PHE A 277 2.47 1.42 8.75
N ASP A 278 2.83 0.16 8.94
CA ASP A 278 1.95 -0.98 8.70
C ASP A 278 1.23 -1.29 10.03
N PHE A 279 -0.10 -1.53 10.05
CA PHE A 279 -0.88 -1.77 11.28
C PHE A 279 -0.81 -3.22 11.78
N THR A 280 -0.82 -4.23 10.92
CA THR A 280 -0.77 -5.64 11.33
C THR A 280 0.52 -6.36 10.98
N GLY A 281 1.26 -5.87 9.98
CA GLY A 281 2.46 -6.51 9.44
C GLY A 281 2.17 -7.69 8.54
N GLN A 282 0.95 -7.79 8.01
CA GLN A 282 0.51 -8.89 7.16
C GLN A 282 0.71 -8.59 5.67
N HIS A 283 0.68 -7.31 5.26
CA HIS A 283 0.82 -6.98 3.85
C HIS A 283 2.29 -7.03 3.41
N VAL A 284 2.60 -8.03 2.59
CA VAL A 284 3.90 -8.14 1.88
C VAL A 284 3.82 -7.39 0.55
N ILE A 285 4.76 -6.44 0.38
CA ILE A 285 4.93 -5.65 -0.84
C ILE A 285 5.08 -6.58 -2.05
N THR A 286 4.27 -6.35 -3.08
CA THR A 286 4.10 -7.25 -4.22
C THR A 286 5.42 -7.54 -4.94
N SER A 287 6.28 -6.54 -5.13
CA SER A 287 7.60 -6.70 -5.77
C SER A 287 8.54 -7.63 -5.01
N THR A 288 8.38 -7.75 -3.68
CA THR A 288 9.25 -8.56 -2.81
C THR A 288 8.66 -9.93 -2.49
N ARG A 289 7.41 -10.20 -2.86
CA ARG A 289 6.69 -11.43 -2.49
C ARG A 289 7.38 -12.70 -3.00
N GLY A 290 8.00 -12.63 -4.18
CA GLY A 290 8.76 -13.73 -4.79
C GLY A 290 10.09 -14.05 -4.09
N LEU A 291 10.54 -13.20 -3.16
CA LEU A 291 11.80 -13.38 -2.45
C LEU A 291 11.62 -14.35 -1.25
N PRO A 292 12.73 -14.95 -0.76
CA PRO A 292 12.74 -15.68 0.51
C PRO A 292 12.12 -14.86 1.64
N ALA A 293 11.44 -15.49 2.59
CA ALA A 293 10.75 -14.79 3.67
C ALA A 293 11.66 -13.82 4.44
N ALA A 294 12.93 -14.21 4.64
CA ALA A 294 13.98 -13.39 5.21
C ALA A 294 14.52 -12.29 4.29
N GLN A 295 13.81 -11.90 3.23
CA GLN A 295 14.12 -10.79 2.33
C GLN A 295 12.85 -10.02 1.92
N ARG A 296 11.67 -10.41 2.43
CA ARG A 296 10.40 -9.74 2.11
C ARG A 296 10.29 -8.41 2.83
N CYS A 297 9.64 -7.45 2.19
CA CYS A 297 9.30 -6.18 2.78
C CYS A 297 7.79 -6.06 3.02
N TYR A 298 7.43 -5.26 4.02
CA TYR A 298 6.06 -5.07 4.47
C TYR A 298 5.63 -3.61 4.36
N GLY A 299 4.31 -3.37 4.32
CA GLY A 299 3.75 -2.02 4.30
C GLY A 299 3.42 -1.48 2.91
N SER A 300 3.92 -0.30 2.55
CA SER A 300 3.36 0.50 1.46
C SER A 300 3.88 0.09 0.09
N GLU A 301 2.96 -0.05 -0.87
CA GLU A 301 3.29 -0.32 -2.28
C GLU A 301 3.80 0.95 -3.00
N TRP A 302 3.68 2.12 -2.35
CA TRP A 302 4.11 3.39 -2.91
C TRP A 302 5.59 3.65 -2.64
N THR A 303 6.36 3.59 -3.71
CA THR A 303 7.73 4.10 -3.76
C THR A 303 7.73 5.62 -3.83
N ILE A 304 8.82 6.25 -3.39
CA ILE A 304 9.00 7.70 -3.50
C ILE A 304 8.95 8.14 -4.96
N ASP A 305 9.59 7.38 -5.85
CA ASP A 305 9.57 7.65 -7.30
C ASP A 305 8.14 7.68 -7.85
N ARG A 306 7.28 6.76 -7.39
CA ARG A 306 5.87 6.72 -7.81
C ARG A 306 5.11 7.95 -7.32
N VAL A 307 5.31 8.37 -6.06
CA VAL A 307 4.70 9.59 -5.52
C VAL A 307 5.19 10.82 -6.30
N GLN A 308 6.49 10.92 -6.56
CA GLN A 308 7.06 12.02 -7.34
C GLN A 308 6.49 12.07 -8.76
N GLN A 309 6.38 10.93 -9.45
CA GLN A 309 5.78 10.87 -10.79
C GLN A 309 4.35 11.42 -10.79
N LEU A 310 3.53 11.05 -9.80
CA LEU A 310 2.16 11.55 -9.70
C LEU A 310 2.09 13.05 -9.38
N MET A 311 2.98 13.57 -8.55
CA MET A 311 3.04 15.00 -8.25
C MET A 311 3.55 15.83 -9.44
N ASN A 312 4.17 15.19 -10.43
CA ASN A 312 4.79 15.83 -11.58
C ASN A 312 4.07 15.60 -12.93
N VAL A 313 2.90 14.95 -12.96
CA VAL A 313 2.19 14.60 -14.22
C VAL A 313 1.93 15.81 -15.13
N GLU A 314 2.04 15.59 -16.44
CA GLU A 314 1.96 16.61 -17.50
C GLU A 314 0.63 17.39 -17.56
N ASN A 315 -0.48 16.78 -17.13
CA ASN A 315 -1.80 17.43 -17.15
C ASN A 315 -1.93 18.60 -16.18
N PHE A 316 -1.02 18.76 -15.21
CA PHE A 316 -0.81 20.04 -14.54
C PHE A 316 0.09 20.93 -15.43
N SER A 317 -0.47 21.35 -16.56
CA SER A 317 0.19 22.29 -17.49
C SER A 317 0.19 23.68 -16.87
N LEU A 318 1.10 23.89 -15.92
CA LEU A 318 1.55 25.23 -15.56
C LEU A 318 2.55 25.64 -16.65
N VAL A 319 2.05 26.41 -17.61
CA VAL A 319 2.78 26.82 -18.82
C VAL A 319 3.98 27.72 -18.47
N ASN A 320 3.96 28.36 -17.30
CA ASN A 320 5.01 29.27 -16.83
C ASN A 320 5.69 28.75 -15.55
N GLN A 321 7.03 28.79 -15.53
CA GLN A 321 7.87 28.50 -14.36
C GLN A 321 7.49 29.36 -13.15
N GLN A 322 7.05 30.60 -13.37
CA GLN A 322 6.59 31.50 -12.31
C GLN A 322 5.28 31.06 -11.65
N GLN A 323 4.43 30.30 -12.34
CA GLN A 323 3.25 29.70 -11.71
C GLN A 323 3.65 28.45 -10.91
N ARG A 324 4.61 27.67 -11.41
CA ARG A 324 5.15 26.50 -10.70
C ARG A 324 5.85 26.88 -9.40
N SER A 325 6.48 28.06 -9.34
CA SER A 325 7.14 28.55 -8.14
C SER A 325 6.17 28.94 -7.03
N THR A 326 4.87 29.06 -7.34
CA THR A 326 3.82 29.29 -6.36
C THR A 326 3.23 28.01 -5.79
N ILE A 327 3.60 26.82 -6.29
CA ILE A 327 3.17 25.56 -5.66
C ILE A 327 3.84 25.47 -4.30
N PRO A 328 3.08 25.52 -3.20
CA PRO A 328 3.65 25.42 -1.87
C PRO A 328 4.25 24.04 -1.68
N SER A 329 5.35 24.02 -0.94
CA SER A 329 5.82 22.75 -0.39
C SER A 329 4.80 22.30 0.65
N GLN A 330 4.43 21.02 0.63
CA GLN A 330 3.35 20.49 1.46
C GLN A 330 3.65 19.07 1.90
N GLY A 331 3.09 18.65 3.02
CA GLY A 331 3.02 17.23 3.32
C GLY A 331 1.92 16.53 2.53
N LEU A 332 2.03 15.22 2.44
CA LEU A 332 1.03 14.31 1.91
C LEU A 332 0.85 13.18 2.92
N ILE A 333 -0.38 12.87 3.31
CA ILE A 333 -0.69 11.59 3.94
C ILE A 333 -1.29 10.66 2.89
N LEU A 334 -0.85 9.41 2.91
CA LEU A 334 -1.35 8.32 2.11
C LEU A 334 -1.80 7.21 3.06
N VAL A 335 -3.05 6.79 2.94
CA VAL A 335 -3.60 5.64 3.66
C VAL A 335 -3.97 4.59 2.62
N GLU A 336 -3.37 3.41 2.76
CA GLU A 336 -3.63 2.23 1.96
C GLU A 336 -4.31 1.19 2.85
N MET A 337 -5.24 0.44 2.26
CA MET A 337 -5.90 -0.66 2.94
C MET A 337 -5.94 -1.85 2.00
N PHE A 338 -5.50 -2.98 2.54
CA PHE A 338 -5.50 -4.28 1.90
C PHE A 338 -6.48 -5.15 2.67
N TRP A 339 -7.43 -5.77 1.97
CA TRP A 339 -8.43 -6.60 2.62
C TRP A 339 -8.85 -7.74 1.72
N GLN A 340 -8.80 -8.97 2.22
CA GLN A 340 -9.19 -10.15 1.46
C GLN A 340 -10.72 -10.31 1.49
N HIS A 341 -11.33 -10.19 0.33
CA HIS A 341 -12.75 -10.42 0.13
C HIS A 341 -13.12 -11.89 0.23
N THR A 342 -14.16 -12.17 1.02
CA THR A 342 -14.80 -13.48 1.06
C THR A 342 -16.10 -13.45 0.27
N LEU A 343 -16.20 -14.34 -0.72
CA LEU A 343 -17.41 -14.50 -1.50
C LEU A 343 -18.58 -14.96 -0.63
N LEU A 344 -19.78 -14.48 -0.93
CA LEU A 344 -21.03 -14.85 -0.27
C LEU A 344 -21.41 -16.30 -0.62
N LEU A 345 -21.17 -16.72 -1.86
CA LEU A 345 -21.48 -18.06 -2.36
C LEU A 345 -20.22 -18.95 -2.43
N ARG A 346 -19.86 -19.61 -1.32
CA ARG A 346 -18.74 -20.58 -1.26
C ARG A 346 -19.09 -21.97 -1.85
N ASN A 347 -19.86 -22.02 -2.93
CA ASN A 347 -20.30 -23.29 -3.53
C ASN A 347 -19.40 -23.67 -4.73
N PRO A 348 -18.80 -24.87 -4.76
CA PRO A 348 -17.94 -25.34 -5.85
C PRO A 348 -18.61 -25.36 -7.23
N VAL A 349 -19.95 -25.45 -7.30
CA VAL A 349 -20.71 -25.47 -8.57
C VAL A 349 -20.67 -24.12 -9.30
N PHE A 350 -20.60 -23.01 -8.57
CA PHE A 350 -20.56 -21.66 -9.14
C PHE A 350 -19.15 -21.08 -9.23
N ASN A 351 -18.15 -21.86 -8.78
CA ASN A 351 -16.74 -21.51 -8.70
C ASN A 351 -16.04 -21.07 -10.01
N PRO A 352 -16.40 -21.52 -11.24
CA PRO A 352 -15.60 -21.14 -12.42
C PRO A 352 -15.67 -19.65 -12.80
N VAL A 353 -16.76 -18.94 -12.49
CA VAL A 353 -16.83 -17.47 -12.67
C VAL A 353 -16.02 -16.76 -11.59
N PHE A 354 -15.94 -17.35 -10.39
CA PHE A 354 -15.28 -16.76 -9.23
C PHE A 354 -13.78 -17.07 -9.14
N ASN A 355 -13.31 -18.15 -9.76
CA ASN A 355 -11.89 -18.44 -9.96
C ASN A 355 -11.19 -17.39 -10.84
N ILE A 356 -11.93 -16.64 -11.66
CA ILE A 356 -11.39 -15.53 -12.45
C ILE A 356 -11.08 -14.31 -11.56
N LEU A 357 -11.83 -14.13 -10.47
CA LEU A 357 -11.60 -13.05 -9.50
C LEU A 357 -10.63 -13.46 -8.39
N ASN A 358 -10.38 -14.76 -8.21
CA ASN A 358 -9.39 -15.24 -7.25
C ASN A 358 -7.98 -14.95 -7.74
N ASP A 359 -7.17 -14.38 -6.85
CA ASP A 359 -5.74 -14.18 -7.08
C ASP A 359 -5.01 -15.53 -6.92
N PRO A 360 -4.50 -16.15 -8.00
CA PRO A 360 -3.79 -17.43 -7.91
C PRO A 360 -2.43 -17.31 -7.22
N THR A 361 -1.95 -16.09 -6.94
CA THR A 361 -0.69 -15.83 -6.25
C THR A 361 -0.84 -15.73 -4.74
N ASN A 362 -2.06 -15.81 -4.20
CA ASN A 362 -2.31 -15.76 -2.76
C ASN A 362 -1.98 -17.13 -2.10
N PRO A 363 -0.90 -17.24 -1.31
CA PRO A 363 -0.48 -18.49 -0.67
C PRO A 363 -1.42 -18.94 0.47
N ASN A 364 -2.31 -18.05 0.95
CA ASN A 364 -3.14 -18.27 2.14
C ASN A 364 -4.62 -18.61 1.80
N GLY A 365 -4.89 -18.98 0.56
CA GLY A 365 -6.17 -19.55 0.13
C GLY A 365 -7.13 -18.54 -0.51
N GLY A 366 -7.26 -18.64 -1.84
CA GLY A 366 -8.50 -18.55 -2.61
C GLY A 366 -9.48 -17.38 -2.38
N GLY A 367 -9.01 -16.18 -2.04
CA GLY A 367 -9.85 -14.98 -1.96
C GLY A 367 -9.26 -13.80 -2.71
N THR A 368 -10.12 -12.97 -3.31
CA THR A 368 -9.76 -11.73 -4.00
C THR A 368 -9.26 -10.68 -3.01
N ILE A 369 -8.11 -10.07 -3.28
CA ILE A 369 -7.60 -8.96 -2.45
C ILE A 369 -8.17 -7.65 -3.00
N ILE A 370 -8.86 -6.89 -2.15
CA ILE A 370 -9.24 -5.52 -2.42
C ILE A 370 -8.14 -4.62 -1.88
N SER A 371 -7.53 -3.82 -2.76
CA SER A 371 -6.62 -2.75 -2.40
C SER A 371 -7.25 -1.41 -2.74
N VAL A 372 -7.32 -0.52 -1.76
CA VAL A 372 -7.79 0.86 -1.93
C VAL A 372 -6.85 1.80 -1.22
N TRP A 373 -6.75 3.03 -1.72
CA TRP A 373 -5.92 4.05 -1.12
C TRP A 373 -6.57 5.43 -1.23
N ALA A 374 -6.20 6.30 -0.32
CA ALA A 374 -6.58 7.71 -0.34
C ALA A 374 -5.40 8.57 0.09
N ALA A 375 -5.23 9.72 -0.56
CA ALA A 375 -4.18 10.66 -0.24
C ALA A 375 -4.74 12.07 0.01
N PHE A 376 -4.25 12.74 1.04
CA PHE A 376 -4.67 14.09 1.41
C PHE A 376 -3.47 14.98 1.73
N PRO A 377 -3.56 16.31 1.51
CA PRO A 377 -2.52 17.23 1.98
C PRO A 377 -2.37 17.13 3.49
N LEU A 378 -1.13 17.14 3.97
CA LEU A 378 -0.79 17.02 5.38
C LEU A 378 0.01 18.25 5.82
N PRO A 379 -0.64 19.31 6.34
CA PRO A 379 0.02 20.57 6.67
C PRO A 379 0.95 20.48 7.88
N SER A 380 0.79 19.48 8.74
CA SER A 380 1.64 19.29 9.92
C SER A 380 3.07 18.83 9.60
N ILE A 381 3.34 18.46 8.34
CA ILE A 381 4.69 18.15 7.88
C ILE A 381 5.25 19.38 7.18
N GLU A 382 6.33 19.90 7.74
CA GLU A 382 7.11 20.95 7.11
C GLU A 382 8.20 20.34 6.22
N PRO A 383 8.10 20.48 4.89
CA PRO A 383 9.14 20.01 3.99
C PRO A 383 10.37 20.90 4.10
N ARG A 384 11.43 20.34 4.67
CA ARG A 384 12.73 21.02 4.80
C ARG A 384 13.79 20.24 4.04
N VAL A 385 14.47 20.94 3.13
CA VAL A 385 15.82 20.54 2.69
C VAL A 385 16.72 21.38 3.55
N ILE A 386 17.31 20.78 4.58
CA ILE A 386 18.12 21.52 5.54
C ILE A 386 19.50 21.74 4.91
N LYS A 387 19.84 23.01 4.67
CA LYS A 387 21.22 23.43 4.48
C LYS A 387 21.70 23.91 5.84
N TYR A 388 22.43 23.09 6.58
CA TYR A 388 23.20 23.66 7.69
C TYR A 388 24.30 24.50 7.06
N ALA A 389 24.18 25.82 7.21
CA ALA A 389 25.25 26.73 6.86
C ALA A 389 26.44 26.35 7.75
N LEU A 390 27.55 25.95 7.14
CA LEU A 390 28.82 25.82 7.83
C LEU A 390 29.21 27.20 8.39
N GLY A 391 28.96 27.43 9.68
CA GLY A 391 29.41 28.62 10.40
C GLY A 391 28.37 29.33 11.26
N SER A 392 27.78 28.64 12.24
CA SER A 392 27.25 29.27 13.47
C SER A 392 27.51 28.39 14.67
#